data_AF-A0A956P5F7-F1
#
_entry.id   AF-A0A956P5F7-F1
#
_cell.length_a   1.000
_cell.length_b   1.000
_cell.length_c   1.000
_cell.angle_alpha   90.00
_cell.angle_beta   90.00
_cell.angle_gamma   90.00
#
_symmetry.space_group_name_H-M   'P 1'
#
loop_
_entity.id
_entity.type
_entity.pdbx_description
1 polymer ?
#
loop_
_entity_poly.entity_id
_entity_poly.type
_entity_poly.pdbx_seq_one_letter_code
_entity_poly.pdbx_strand_id
1 'polypeptide(L)'
;APRPGDRCAVCGTPLGPDDVVLLIKGRRVPLMAKMQKGFLANPDRAFAQLQPKSALFTEPMEAPRMRSGWFLFGLYVLVGLVFAGLTSYAAVNRGRRPVPWFFAGLAVNVLALLALLTRPRAERVSGLRTGLRKVALTHSPARCPACGFETHPSARRCPGCGGALSPSFESETARAVHES
;
A
#
# COMPACT_ATOMS: atom_id res chain seq x y z
N ALA A 1 -15.94 53.59 13.18
CA ALA A 1 -15.19 54.68 12.52
C ALA A 1 -13.86 54.18 11.99
N PRO A 2 -13.39 54.73 10.86
CA PRO A 2 -12.06 54.46 10.29
C PRO A 2 -10.94 54.86 11.24
N ARG A 3 -9.84 54.12 11.25
CA ARG A 3 -8.59 54.49 11.94
C ARG A 3 -7.66 55.21 10.96
N PRO A 4 -6.77 56.10 11.45
CA PRO A 4 -5.75 56.71 10.62
C PRO A 4 -4.88 55.62 9.99
N GLY A 5 -4.81 55.61 8.65
CA GLY A 5 -4.13 54.58 7.85
C GLY A 5 -5.03 53.49 7.28
N ASP A 6 -6.32 53.47 7.62
CA ASP A 6 -7.28 52.53 7.01
C ASP A 6 -7.42 52.82 5.50
N ARG A 7 -7.43 51.75 4.70
CA ARG A 7 -7.68 51.78 3.25
C ARG A 7 -8.91 50.96 2.93
N CYS A 8 -9.66 51.39 1.92
CA CYS A 8 -10.83 50.68 1.44
C CYS A 8 -10.47 49.25 1.02
N ALA A 9 -11.16 48.26 1.58
CA ALA A 9 -10.90 46.86 1.31
C ALA A 9 -11.16 46.44 -0.15
N VAL A 10 -11.95 47.23 -0.90
CA VAL A 10 -12.30 46.92 -2.30
C VAL A 10 -11.36 47.59 -3.30
N CYS A 11 -11.02 48.88 -3.10
CA CYS A 11 -10.24 49.65 -4.07
C CYS A 11 -8.85 50.08 -3.59
N GLY A 12 -8.51 49.89 -2.31
CA GLY A 12 -7.20 50.21 -1.75
C GLY A 12 -6.93 51.71 -1.51
N THR A 13 -7.88 52.59 -1.80
CA THR A 13 -7.79 54.04 -1.56
C THR A 13 -7.86 54.34 -0.05
N PRO A 14 -7.08 55.31 0.48
CA PRO A 14 -7.19 55.74 1.88
C PRO A 14 -8.60 56.25 2.21
N LEU A 15 -9.08 55.94 3.41
CA LEU A 15 -10.41 56.36 3.87
C LEU A 15 -10.39 57.74 4.54
N GLY A 16 -11.46 58.50 4.32
CA GLY A 16 -11.75 59.77 4.98
C GLY A 16 -12.52 59.60 6.30
N PRO A 17 -12.80 60.71 7.02
CA PRO A 17 -13.55 60.68 8.28
C PRO A 17 -15.02 60.24 8.11
N ASP A 18 -15.60 60.45 6.92
CA ASP A 18 -17.00 60.13 6.61
C ASP A 18 -17.21 58.70 6.07
N ASP A 19 -16.14 57.91 5.96
CA ASP A 19 -16.22 56.54 5.47
C ASP A 19 -16.64 55.54 6.56
N VAL A 20 -17.09 54.37 6.14
CA VAL A 20 -17.73 53.38 7.02
C VAL A 20 -16.82 52.20 7.29
N VAL A 21 -16.91 51.67 8.52
CA VAL A 21 -16.24 50.41 8.88
C VAL A 21 -17.31 49.43 9.30
N LEU A 22 -17.45 48.35 8.54
CA LEU A 22 -18.40 47.29 8.84
C LEU A 22 -17.72 46.20 9.67
N LEU A 23 -18.46 45.60 10.61
CA LEU A 23 -18.02 44.42 11.34
C LEU A 23 -18.75 43.21 10.77
N ILE A 24 -18.03 42.31 10.11
CA ILE A 24 -18.61 41.13 9.47
C ILE A 24 -17.84 39.91 9.92
N LYS A 25 -18.53 38.91 10.50
CA LYS A 25 -17.93 37.68 11.06
C LYS A 25 -16.77 37.98 12.02
N GLY A 26 -16.92 39.03 12.85
CA GLY A 26 -15.90 39.47 13.81
C GLY A 26 -14.69 40.20 13.20
N ARG A 27 -14.68 40.46 11.88
CA ARG A 27 -13.60 41.19 11.20
C ARG A 27 -14.05 42.60 10.84
N ARG A 28 -13.17 43.59 11.05
CA ARG A 28 -13.37 44.98 10.62
C ARG A 28 -13.03 45.11 9.14
N VAL A 29 -13.99 45.57 8.35
CA VAL A 29 -13.83 45.80 6.91
C VAL A 29 -14.00 47.29 6.63
N PRO A 30 -12.90 48.06 6.52
CA PRO A 30 -12.93 49.47 6.16
C PRO A 30 -13.39 49.63 4.70
N LEU A 31 -14.43 50.42 4.45
CA LEU A 31 -15.04 50.62 3.13
C LEU A 31 -15.39 52.08 2.89
N MET A 32 -15.24 52.53 1.65
CA MET A 32 -15.77 53.85 1.27
C MET A 32 -17.30 53.85 1.32
N ALA A 33 -17.91 54.91 1.82
CA ALA A 33 -19.37 55.01 1.96
C ALA A 33 -20.12 54.73 0.63
N LYS A 34 -19.58 55.22 -0.49
CA LYS A 34 -20.13 54.99 -1.83
C LYS A 34 -20.12 53.52 -2.29
N MET A 35 -19.17 52.71 -1.79
CA MET A 35 -19.00 51.30 -2.18
C MET A 35 -19.79 50.35 -1.26
N GLN A 36 -20.35 50.85 -0.17
CA GLN A 36 -21.05 50.06 0.84
C GLN A 36 -22.22 49.27 0.24
N LYS A 37 -23.06 49.89 -0.60
CA LYS A 37 -24.23 49.23 -1.20
C LYS A 37 -23.83 48.07 -2.12
N GLY A 38 -22.81 48.27 -2.96
CA GLY A 38 -22.31 47.23 -3.85
C GLY A 38 -21.65 46.06 -3.09
N PHE A 39 -20.94 46.36 -2.00
CA PHE A 39 -20.34 45.36 -1.13
C PHE A 39 -21.42 44.54 -0.40
N LEU A 40 -22.45 45.19 0.14
CA LEU A 40 -23.55 44.51 0.84
C LEU A 40 -24.42 43.65 -0.08
N ALA A 41 -24.49 43.98 -1.38
CA ALA A 41 -25.20 43.16 -2.35
C ALA A 41 -24.51 41.81 -2.60
N ASN A 42 -23.19 41.73 -2.49
CA ASN A 42 -22.41 40.50 -2.74
C ASN A 42 -21.17 40.41 -1.81
N PRO A 43 -21.38 40.22 -0.49
CA PRO A 43 -20.28 40.23 0.47
C PRO A 43 -19.28 39.10 0.23
N ASP A 44 -19.75 37.90 -0.13
CA ASP A 44 -18.90 36.72 -0.30
C ASP A 44 -17.85 36.88 -1.40
N ARG A 45 -18.21 37.56 -2.51
CA ARG A 45 -17.28 37.80 -3.63
C ARG A 45 -16.15 38.74 -3.22
N ALA A 46 -16.45 39.76 -2.42
CA ALA A 46 -15.44 40.68 -1.92
C ALA A 46 -14.58 40.02 -0.82
N PHE A 47 -15.17 39.15 0.01
CA PHE A 47 -14.41 38.38 1.00
C PHE A 47 -13.48 37.34 0.37
N ALA A 48 -13.86 36.71 -0.75
CA ALA A 48 -12.99 35.77 -1.45
C ALA A 48 -11.68 36.42 -1.93
N GLN A 49 -11.70 37.73 -2.20
CA GLN A 49 -10.49 38.50 -2.56
C GLN A 49 -9.69 38.95 -1.32
N LEU A 50 -10.37 39.19 -0.21
CA LEU A 50 -9.78 39.66 1.05
C LEU A 50 -9.29 38.56 1.98
N GLN A 51 -9.75 37.32 1.81
CA GLN A 51 -9.14 36.20 2.51
C GLN A 51 -7.69 36.12 2.04
N PRO A 52 -6.70 36.28 2.94
CA PRO A 52 -5.33 36.00 2.59
C PRO A 52 -5.34 34.56 2.10
N LYS A 53 -5.13 34.35 0.81
CA LYS A 53 -4.76 33.05 0.28
C LYS A 53 -3.55 32.67 1.12
N SER A 54 -3.76 31.76 2.06
CA SER A 54 -2.79 31.43 3.08
C SER A 54 -1.51 31.06 2.35
N ALA A 55 -0.52 31.95 2.39
CA ALA A 55 0.74 31.80 1.68
C ALA A 55 1.51 30.55 2.13
N LEU A 56 1.07 29.91 3.22
CA LEU A 56 1.62 28.67 3.74
C LEU A 56 1.10 27.39 3.05
N PHE A 57 0.03 27.47 2.25
CA PHE A 57 -0.51 26.32 1.48
C PHE A 57 -0.77 26.65 0.01
N THR A 58 -0.23 27.76 -0.46
CA THR A 58 -0.32 28.15 -1.87
C THR A 58 1.09 28.16 -2.47
N GLU A 59 1.78 27.02 -2.42
CA GLU A 59 2.68 26.74 -3.53
C GLU A 59 1.80 26.77 -4.79
N PRO A 60 2.23 27.42 -5.88
CA PRO A 60 1.55 27.24 -7.15
C PRO A 60 1.54 25.74 -7.39
N MET A 61 0.36 25.11 -7.29
CA MET A 61 0.14 23.79 -7.88
C MET A 61 0.17 23.97 -9.40
N GLU A 62 1.31 24.41 -9.94
CA GLU A 62 1.80 23.77 -11.14
C GLU A 62 1.96 22.32 -10.74
N ALA A 63 0.87 21.54 -10.91
CA ALA A 63 0.94 20.09 -10.77
C ALA A 63 2.18 19.69 -11.56
N PRO A 64 3.25 19.21 -10.90
CA PRO A 64 4.49 18.94 -11.59
C PRO A 64 4.07 18.03 -12.73
N ARG A 65 4.17 18.54 -13.96
CA ARG A 65 3.82 17.78 -15.15
C ARG A 65 4.86 16.70 -15.19
N MET A 66 4.55 15.61 -14.50
CA MET A 66 5.43 14.48 -14.35
C MET A 66 5.71 14.08 -15.79
N ARG A 67 6.96 14.29 -16.21
CA ARG A 67 7.37 14.10 -17.58
C ARG A 67 6.79 12.77 -18.03
N SER A 68 5.98 12.76 -19.09
CA SER A 68 5.17 11.59 -19.46
C SER A 68 5.99 10.29 -19.50
N GLY A 69 7.27 10.38 -19.88
CA GLY A 69 8.22 9.27 -19.81
C GLY A 69 8.44 8.67 -18.41
N TRP A 70 8.53 9.48 -17.35
CA TRP A 70 8.65 8.99 -15.97
C TRP A 70 7.39 8.28 -15.49
N PHE A 71 6.21 8.79 -15.88
CA PHE A 71 4.95 8.12 -15.58
C PHE A 71 4.87 6.75 -16.28
N LEU A 72 5.20 6.69 -17.57
CA LEU A 72 5.22 5.44 -18.33
C LEU A 72 6.28 4.46 -17.79
N PHE A 73 7.45 4.96 -17.40
CA PHE A 73 8.48 4.15 -16.76
C PHE A 73 8.00 3.56 -15.43
N GLY A 74 7.40 4.39 -14.56
CA GLY A 74 6.83 3.92 -13.29
C GLY A 74 5.74 2.88 -13.49
N LEU A 75 4.83 3.11 -14.44
CA LEU A 75 3.79 2.16 -14.81
C LEU A 75 4.38 0.84 -15.34
N TYR A 76 5.39 0.90 -16.21
CA TYR A 76 6.08 -0.28 -16.71
C TYR A 76 6.74 -1.09 -15.58
N VAL A 77 7.42 -0.44 -14.64
CA VAL A 77 8.04 -1.11 -13.48
C VAL A 77 6.97 -1.76 -12.59
N LEU A 78 5.85 -1.07 -12.34
CA LEU A 78 4.75 -1.60 -11.53
C LEU A 78 4.15 -2.86 -12.16
N VAL A 79 3.86 -2.82 -13.47
CA VAL A 79 3.38 -3.97 -14.24
C VAL A 79 4.42 -5.10 -14.21
N GLY A 80 5.70 -4.77 -14.41
CA GLY A 80 6.82 -5.70 -14.32
C GLY A 80 6.92 -6.43 -13.00
N LEU A 81 6.72 -5.74 -11.87
CA LEU A 81 6.72 -6.36 -10.54
C LEU A 81 5.57 -7.36 -10.35
N VAL A 82 4.38 -7.04 -10.86
CA VAL A 82 3.24 -7.97 -10.82
C VAL A 82 3.56 -9.24 -11.61
N PHE A 83 4.08 -9.11 -12.84
CA PHE A 83 4.46 -10.26 -13.66
C PHE A 83 5.64 -11.03 -13.06
N ALA A 84 6.65 -10.38 -12.50
CA ALA A 84 7.77 -11.02 -11.81
C ALA A 84 7.32 -11.89 -10.62
N GLY A 85 6.34 -11.40 -9.85
CA GLY A 85 5.71 -12.18 -8.79
C GLY A 85 4.98 -13.42 -9.32
N LEU A 86 4.15 -13.23 -10.36
CA LEU A 86 3.39 -14.33 -10.98
C LEU A 86 4.30 -15.39 -11.61
N THR A 87 5.35 -14.98 -12.33
CA THR A 87 6.32 -15.92 -12.94
C THR A 87 7.11 -16.67 -11.89
N SER A 88 7.57 -15.99 -10.83
CA SER A 88 8.27 -16.62 -9.72
C SER A 88 7.39 -17.66 -9.02
N TYR A 89 6.15 -17.30 -8.71
CA TYR A 89 5.17 -18.21 -8.11
C TYR A 89 4.89 -19.43 -9.02
N ALA A 90 4.64 -19.20 -10.31
CA ALA A 90 4.43 -20.26 -11.28
C ALA A 90 5.68 -21.15 -11.45
N ALA A 91 6.89 -20.62 -11.27
CA ALA A 91 8.13 -21.37 -11.36
C ALA A 91 8.31 -22.30 -10.17
N VAL A 92 8.02 -21.84 -8.95
CA VAL A 92 8.02 -22.69 -7.74
C VAL A 92 7.04 -23.85 -7.89
N ASN A 93 5.81 -23.57 -8.33
CA ASN A 93 4.78 -24.59 -8.53
C ASN A 93 5.13 -25.60 -9.65
N ARG A 94 6.02 -25.22 -10.58
CA ARG A 94 6.54 -26.10 -11.64
C ARG A 94 7.90 -26.74 -11.31
N GLY A 95 8.40 -26.60 -10.08
CA GLY A 95 9.65 -27.19 -9.63
C GLY A 95 10.91 -26.55 -10.24
N ARG A 96 10.84 -25.30 -10.72
CA ARG A 96 11.96 -24.57 -11.31
C ARG A 96 12.54 -23.56 -10.31
N ARG A 97 13.78 -23.11 -10.55
CA ARG A 97 14.44 -22.07 -9.74
C ARG A 97 13.69 -20.73 -9.93
N PRO A 98 13.13 -20.11 -8.88
CA PRO A 98 12.27 -18.92 -9.02
C PRO A 98 13.03 -17.67 -9.45
N VAL A 99 14.27 -17.48 -8.97
CA VAL A 99 15.08 -16.27 -9.19
C VAL A 99 15.21 -15.87 -10.67
N PRO A 100 15.66 -16.75 -11.60
CA PRO A 100 15.76 -16.36 -13.01
C PRO A 100 14.40 -16.02 -13.64
N TRP A 101 13.32 -16.69 -13.21
CA TRP A 101 11.97 -16.45 -13.73
C TRP A 101 11.35 -15.16 -13.19
N PHE A 102 11.73 -14.72 -11.99
CA PHE A 102 11.38 -13.40 -11.46
C PHE A 102 11.94 -12.29 -12.37
N PHE A 103 13.25 -12.30 -12.64
CA PHE A 103 13.88 -11.29 -13.49
C PHE A 103 13.38 -11.34 -14.94
N ALA A 104 13.09 -12.55 -15.47
CA ALA A 104 12.46 -12.68 -16.77
C ALA A 104 11.06 -12.04 -16.79
N GLY A 105 10.25 -12.24 -15.74
CA GLY A 105 8.94 -11.60 -15.59
C GLY A 105 9.03 -10.07 -15.49
N LEU A 106 10.05 -9.55 -14.80
CA LEU A 106 10.27 -8.10 -14.67
C LEU A 106 10.65 -7.45 -16.01
N ALA A 107 11.53 -8.07 -16.79
CA ALA A 107 12.03 -7.51 -18.04
C ALA A 107 11.06 -7.70 -19.23
N VAL A 108 10.45 -8.88 -19.33
CA VAL A 108 9.68 -9.30 -20.52
C VAL A 108 8.18 -9.47 -20.24
N ASN A 109 7.74 -9.24 -18.98
CA ASN A 109 6.33 -9.27 -18.57
C ASN A 109 5.62 -10.57 -18.98
N VAL A 110 4.52 -10.43 -19.73
CA VAL A 110 3.63 -11.52 -20.13
C VAL A 110 4.34 -12.60 -20.95
N LEU A 111 5.37 -12.24 -21.73
CA LEU A 111 6.09 -13.19 -22.57
C LEU A 111 6.88 -14.20 -21.74
N ALA A 112 7.47 -13.77 -20.62
CA ALA A 112 8.16 -14.66 -19.70
C ALA A 112 7.19 -15.63 -19.02
N LEU A 113 5.99 -15.15 -18.67
CA LEU A 113 4.95 -16.01 -18.12
C LEU A 113 4.50 -17.05 -19.14
N LEU A 114 4.18 -16.66 -20.38
CA LEU A 114 3.79 -17.59 -21.44
C LEU A 114 4.89 -18.63 -21.71
N ALA A 115 6.15 -18.20 -21.82
CA ALA A 115 7.29 -19.10 -22.00
C ALA A 115 7.48 -20.08 -20.84
N LEU A 116 7.12 -19.70 -19.61
CA LEU A 116 7.12 -20.60 -18.46
C LEU A 116 5.94 -21.58 -18.48
N LEU A 117 4.76 -21.11 -18.92
CA LEU A 117 3.55 -21.92 -18.97
C LEU A 117 3.63 -23.03 -20.03
N THR A 118 4.30 -22.77 -21.16
CA THR A 118 4.50 -23.73 -22.26
C THR A 118 5.57 -24.77 -21.98
N ARG A 119 6.47 -24.50 -21.01
CA ARG A 119 7.51 -25.47 -20.65
C ARG A 119 6.94 -26.62 -19.82
N PRO A 120 7.37 -27.87 -20.08
CA PRO A 120 7.00 -29.01 -19.26
C PRO A 120 7.43 -28.78 -17.81
N ARG A 121 6.67 -29.34 -16.87
CA ARG A 121 7.04 -29.32 -15.44
C ARG A 121 8.41 -29.96 -15.31
N ALA A 122 9.33 -29.28 -14.64
CA ALA A 122 10.64 -29.86 -14.41
C ALA A 122 10.46 -31.01 -13.42
N GLU A 123 11.03 -32.17 -13.71
CA GLU A 123 11.29 -33.18 -12.68
C GLU A 123 12.05 -32.48 -11.56
N ARG A 124 11.51 -32.57 -10.35
CA ARG A 124 11.99 -31.78 -9.21
C ARG A 124 13.47 -32.05 -9.05
N VAL A 125 14.29 -31.00 -9.17
CA VAL A 125 15.75 -31.09 -9.01
C VAL A 125 16.06 -31.87 -7.72
N SER A 126 16.61 -33.07 -7.91
CA SER A 126 17.27 -33.91 -6.94
C SER A 126 18.53 -33.18 -6.50
N GLY A 127 18.51 -32.57 -5.30
CA GLY A 127 19.68 -31.84 -4.81
C GLY A 127 19.41 -30.64 -3.90
N LEU A 128 18.15 -30.24 -3.67
CA LEU A 128 17.87 -29.37 -2.51
C LEU A 128 18.01 -30.21 -1.24
N ARG A 129 18.94 -29.80 -0.35
CA ARG A 129 19.17 -30.39 0.98
C ARG A 129 17.82 -30.62 1.67
N THR A 130 17.61 -31.85 2.09
CA THR A 130 16.37 -32.49 2.54
C THR A 130 15.71 -31.89 3.79
N GLY A 131 16.31 -30.86 4.42
CA GLY A 131 15.90 -30.33 5.73
C GLY A 131 15.08 -29.04 5.74
N LEU A 132 14.91 -28.32 4.62
CA LEU A 132 14.21 -27.01 4.60
C LEU A 132 13.02 -26.98 3.62
N ARG A 133 12.39 -28.13 3.40
CA ARG A 133 11.57 -28.37 2.20
C ARG A 133 10.08 -28.64 2.45
N LYS A 134 9.56 -28.45 3.66
CA LYS A 134 8.11 -28.55 3.88
C LYS A 134 7.56 -27.29 4.54
N VAL A 135 6.63 -26.64 3.84
CA VAL A 135 5.54 -25.93 4.50
C VAL A 135 4.90 -26.96 5.43
N ALA A 136 4.84 -26.68 6.72
CA ALA A 136 4.28 -27.59 7.72
C ALA A 136 2.86 -28.00 7.28
N LEU A 137 2.72 -29.19 6.70
CA LEU A 137 1.43 -29.78 6.44
C LEU A 137 0.92 -30.22 7.81
N THR A 138 0.03 -29.43 8.39
CA THR A 138 -0.74 -29.82 9.57
C THR A 138 -1.65 -30.96 9.17
N HIS A 139 -1.21 -32.19 9.43
CA HIS A 139 -2.04 -33.37 9.29
C HIS A 139 -3.14 -33.33 10.35
N SER A 140 -4.34 -33.78 9.99
CA SER A 140 -5.46 -33.89 10.93
C SER A 140 -5.08 -34.80 12.11
N PRO A 141 -5.46 -34.47 13.35
CA PRO A 141 -5.21 -35.31 14.51
C PRO A 141 -5.79 -36.71 14.34
N ALA A 142 -5.07 -37.73 14.82
CA ALA A 142 -5.53 -39.12 14.87
C ALA A 142 -5.84 -39.51 16.32
N ARG A 143 -6.92 -40.26 16.55
CA ARG A 143 -7.29 -40.72 17.89
C ARG A 143 -6.50 -41.95 18.29
N CYS A 144 -6.00 -41.96 19.52
CA CYS A 144 -5.34 -43.10 20.12
C CYS A 144 -6.33 -44.28 20.24
N PRO A 145 -6.00 -45.50 19.76
CA PRO A 145 -6.90 -46.65 19.84
C PRO A 145 -7.10 -47.16 21.28
N ALA A 146 -6.19 -46.85 22.21
CA ALA A 146 -6.25 -47.33 23.58
C ALA A 146 -7.10 -46.43 24.50
N CYS A 147 -7.04 -45.10 24.34
CA CYS A 147 -7.71 -44.15 25.24
C CYS A 147 -8.53 -43.06 24.54
N GLY A 148 -8.56 -43.01 23.21
CA GLY A 148 -9.30 -42.02 22.44
C GLY A 148 -8.68 -40.62 22.34
N PHE A 149 -7.55 -40.36 23.02
CA PHE A 149 -6.90 -39.05 23.02
C PHE A 149 -6.44 -38.63 21.61
N GLU A 150 -6.60 -37.36 21.26
CA GLU A 150 -6.17 -36.83 19.96
C GLU A 150 -4.66 -36.63 19.92
N THR A 151 -3.99 -37.28 18.97
CA THR A 151 -2.54 -37.32 18.86
C THR A 151 -2.10 -36.95 17.46
N HIS A 152 -0.89 -36.40 17.32
CA HIS A 152 -0.32 -36.16 16.01
C HIS A 152 -0.02 -37.51 15.33
N PRO A 153 -0.33 -37.71 14.05
CA PRO A 153 -0.14 -38.99 13.34
C PRO A 153 1.32 -39.49 13.23
N SER A 154 2.29 -38.65 13.60
CA SER A 154 3.71 -39.02 13.71
C SER A 154 4.17 -39.33 15.15
N ALA A 155 3.27 -39.31 16.14
CA ALA A 155 3.61 -39.59 17.53
C ALA A 155 3.87 -41.09 17.72
N ARG A 156 4.96 -41.44 18.43
CA ARG A 156 5.30 -42.83 18.81
C ARG A 156 4.72 -43.26 20.16
N ARG A 157 4.25 -42.30 20.96
CA ARG A 157 3.62 -42.55 22.26
C ARG A 157 2.43 -41.61 22.45
N CYS A 158 1.37 -42.13 23.05
CA CYS A 158 0.21 -41.33 23.42
C CYS A 158 0.56 -40.45 24.64
N PRO A 159 0.35 -39.12 24.60
CA PRO A 159 0.58 -38.24 25.74
C PRO A 159 -0.45 -38.46 26.87
N GLY A 160 -1.62 -39.04 26.55
CA GLY A 160 -2.65 -39.34 27.54
C GLY A 160 -2.37 -40.62 28.34
N CYS A 161 -2.21 -41.76 27.67
CA CYS A 161 -2.07 -43.07 28.34
C CYS A 161 -0.65 -43.65 28.33
N GLY A 162 0.32 -43.01 27.65
CA GLY A 162 1.68 -43.52 27.50
C GLY A 162 1.84 -44.71 26.54
N GLY A 163 0.73 -45.26 26.03
CA GLY A 163 0.75 -46.40 25.10
C GLY A 163 1.56 -46.13 23.83
N ALA A 164 2.26 -47.16 23.35
CA ALA A 164 3.00 -47.09 22.10
C ALA A 164 2.02 -46.93 20.91
N LEU A 165 2.35 -46.01 20.01
CA LEU A 165 1.60 -45.75 18.79
C LEU A 165 2.45 -46.11 17.57
N SER A 166 1.84 -46.71 16.56
CA SER A 166 2.47 -46.92 15.26
C SER A 166 2.27 -45.66 14.41
N PRO A 167 3.32 -44.85 14.17
CA PRO A 167 3.17 -43.62 13.42
C PRO A 167 2.86 -43.92 11.96
N SER A 168 1.91 -43.20 11.36
CA SER A 168 1.57 -43.36 9.94
C SER A 168 2.66 -42.82 9.00
N PHE A 169 3.53 -41.95 9.52
CA PHE A 169 4.72 -41.45 8.84
C PHE A 169 5.76 -41.01 9.86
N GLU A 170 7.02 -41.00 9.43
CA GLU A 170 8.15 -40.60 10.26
C GLU A 170 8.13 -39.09 10.53
N SER A 171 8.38 -38.67 11.78
CA SER A 171 8.48 -37.24 12.11
C SER A 171 9.74 -36.65 11.50
N GLU A 172 9.67 -35.41 11.02
CA GLU A 172 10.83 -34.73 10.43
C GLU A 172 11.99 -34.59 11.42
N THR A 173 11.66 -34.46 12.71
CA THR A 173 12.65 -34.46 13.81
C THR A 173 13.37 -35.79 13.94
N ALA A 174 12.69 -36.92 13.75
CA ALA A 174 13.32 -38.24 13.80
C ALA A 174 14.23 -38.46 12.59
N ARG A 175 13.82 -37.98 11.41
CA ARG A 175 14.62 -38.09 10.19
C ARG A 175 15.91 -37.26 10.25
N ALA A 176 15.87 -36.07 10.85
CA ALA A 176 17.05 -35.21 10.99
C ALA A 176 18.16 -35.83 11.86
N VAL A 177 17.80 -36.67 12.83
CA VAL A 177 18.76 -37.35 13.72
C VAL A 177 19.43 -38.55 13.04
N HIS A 178 18.80 -39.14 12.01
CA HIS A 178 19.38 -40.26 11.25
C HIS A 178 20.35 -39.82 10.14
N GLU A 179 20.35 -38.54 9.76
CA GLU A 179 21.21 -37.99 8.69
C GLU A 179 22.47 -37.26 9.22
N SER A 180 22.68 -37.21 10.54
CA SER A 180 23.87 -36.64 11.20
C SER A 180 24.87 -37.72 11.60
#